data_AF-A0A844GC08-F1
#
_entry.id   AF-A0A844GC08-F1
#
_cell.length_a   1.000
_cell.length_b   1.000
_cell.length_c   1.000
_cell.angle_alpha   90.00
_cell.angle_beta   90.00
_cell.angle_gamma   90.00
#
_symmetry.space_group_name_H-M   'P 1'
#
loop_
_entity.id
_entity.type
_entity.pdbx_description
1 polymer ?
#
loop_
_entity_poly.entity_id
_entity_poly.type
_entity_poly.pdbx_seq_one_letter_code
_entity_poly.pdbx_strand_id
1 'polypeptide(L)'
;MSTSNEQLSKFSLNGFESALRFAQISSDGTERLVRLNLDASKQTLEQHAKAVKELAQASNPQEAFNQLNQLAGQSLTKALAHSHSTYEIFTRTQSELSKLAEENLGAFNKSVNQVIDTIAKEAASASKKMESPSA
;
A
#
# COMPACT_ATOMS: atom_id res chain seq x y z
N MET A 1 20.44 20.51 -26.69
CA MET A 1 19.83 19.25 -27.20
C MET A 1 20.10 18.03 -26.31
N SER A 2 21.22 17.95 -25.56
CA SER A 2 21.44 16.81 -24.63
C SER A 2 20.54 16.84 -23.39
N THR A 3 20.27 18.02 -22.83
CA THR A 3 19.48 18.21 -21.59
C THR A 3 18.00 17.88 -21.73
N SER A 4 17.36 18.25 -22.85
CA SER A 4 15.95 17.96 -23.11
C SER A 4 15.68 16.45 -23.30
N ASN A 5 16.56 15.74 -24.01
CA ASN A 5 16.45 14.28 -24.17
C ASN A 5 16.68 13.55 -22.84
N GLU A 6 17.63 14.02 -22.01
CA GLU A 6 17.87 13.43 -20.69
C GLU A 6 16.70 13.65 -19.73
N GLN A 7 16.06 14.82 -19.75
CA GLN A 7 14.84 15.10 -18.98
C GLN A 7 13.65 14.25 -19.44
N LEU A 8 13.44 14.09 -20.75
CA LEU A 8 12.40 13.22 -21.31
C LEU A 8 12.60 11.76 -20.90
N SER A 9 13.85 11.28 -20.95
CA SER A 9 14.18 9.91 -20.52
C SER A 9 13.92 9.70 -19.03
N LYS A 10 14.32 10.65 -18.17
CA LYS A 10 14.04 10.62 -16.73
C LYS A 10 12.54 10.64 -16.43
N PHE A 11 11.77 11.46 -17.14
CA PHE A 11 10.31 11.49 -17.00
C PHE A 11 9.67 10.13 -17.37
N SER A 12 10.10 9.53 -18.49
CA SER A 12 9.62 8.20 -18.91
C SER A 12 9.99 7.10 -17.91
N LEU A 13 11.20 7.15 -17.33
CA LEU A 13 11.65 6.19 -16.32
C LEU A 13 10.86 6.32 -15.02
N ASN A 14 10.61 7.55 -14.56
CA ASN A 14 9.81 7.80 -13.36
C ASN A 14 8.36 7.28 -13.52
N GLY A 15 7.77 7.43 -14.70
CA GLY A 15 6.45 6.86 -14.99
C GLY A 15 6.42 5.33 -14.89
N PHE A 16 7.48 4.67 -15.39
CA PHE A 16 7.61 3.21 -15.30
C PHE A 16 7.83 2.74 -13.85
N GLU A 17 8.66 3.43 -13.08
CA GLU A 17 8.88 3.15 -11.66
C GLU A 17 7.59 3.30 -10.85
N SER A 18 6.82 4.37 -11.09
CA SER A 18 5.53 4.56 -10.44
C SER A 18 4.52 3.48 -10.78
N ALA A 19 4.49 3.00 -12.03
CA ALA A 19 3.65 1.88 -12.42
C ALA A 19 4.06 0.58 -11.72
N LEU A 20 5.36 0.31 -11.60
CA LEU A 20 5.86 -0.85 -10.84
C LEU A 20 5.49 -0.76 -9.36
N ARG A 21 5.68 0.41 -8.73
CA ARG A 21 5.32 0.61 -7.31
C ARG A 21 3.82 0.47 -7.07
N PHE A 22 2.99 0.98 -7.97
CA PHE A 22 1.54 0.77 -7.94
C PHE A 22 1.19 -0.72 -7.97
N ALA A 23 1.81 -1.48 -8.89
CA ALA A 23 1.59 -2.92 -9.02
C ALA A 23 2.04 -3.67 -7.76
N GLN A 24 3.18 -3.28 -7.17
CA GLN A 24 3.68 -3.84 -5.91
C GLN A 24 2.71 -3.60 -4.75
N ILE A 25 2.21 -2.38 -4.57
CA ILE A 25 1.25 -2.04 -3.51
C ILE A 25 -0.05 -2.84 -3.68
N SER A 26 -0.54 -2.94 -4.91
CA SER A 26 -1.75 -3.71 -5.22
C SER A 26 -1.59 -5.21 -4.95
N SER A 27 -0.42 -5.76 -5.28
CA SER A 27 -0.07 -7.16 -5.02
C SER A 27 0.06 -7.45 -3.53
N ASP A 28 0.73 -6.58 -2.78
CA ASP A 28 0.89 -6.72 -1.33
C ASP A 28 -0.48 -6.60 -0.61
N GLY A 29 -1.35 -5.68 -1.04
CA GLY A 29 -2.74 -5.63 -0.57
C GLY A 29 -3.49 -6.96 -0.77
N THR A 30 -3.32 -7.58 -1.95
CA THR A 30 -3.90 -8.89 -2.26
C THR A 30 -3.32 -10.00 -1.39
N GLU A 31 -1.99 -10.03 -1.23
CA GLU A 31 -1.30 -11.01 -0.38
C GLU A 31 -1.78 -10.92 1.08
N ARG A 32 -1.95 -9.71 1.60
CA ARG A 32 -2.48 -9.47 2.95
C ARG A 32 -3.92 -10.00 3.08
N LEU A 33 -4.79 -9.81 2.07
CA LEU A 33 -6.14 -10.38 2.08
C LEU A 33 -6.13 -11.92 2.04
N VAL A 34 -5.26 -12.52 1.22
CA VAL A 34 -5.10 -13.97 1.15
C VAL A 34 -4.63 -14.51 2.51
N ARG A 35 -3.64 -13.86 3.12
CA ARG A 35 -3.14 -14.21 4.46
C ARG A 35 -4.25 -14.14 5.51
N LEU A 36 -5.05 -13.07 5.51
CA LEU A 36 -6.19 -12.92 6.42
C LEU A 36 -7.19 -14.09 6.32
N ASN A 37 -7.51 -14.53 5.09
CA ASN A 37 -8.42 -15.66 4.87
C ASN A 37 -7.81 -16.99 5.31
N LEU A 38 -6.51 -17.19 5.07
CA LEU A 38 -5.80 -18.39 5.51
C LEU A 38 -5.76 -18.47 7.04
N ASP A 39 -5.46 -17.36 7.72
CA ASP A 39 -5.45 -17.27 9.18
C ASP A 39 -6.84 -17.53 9.76
N ALA A 40 -7.89 -16.96 9.18
CA ALA A 40 -9.27 -17.22 9.58
C ALA A 40 -9.66 -18.71 9.43
N SER A 41 -9.20 -19.34 8.34
CA SER A 41 -9.43 -20.77 8.08
C SER A 41 -8.71 -21.64 9.12
N LYS A 42 -7.43 -21.35 9.38
CA LYS A 42 -6.63 -22.05 10.39
C LYS A 42 -7.24 -21.91 11.78
N GLN A 43 -7.61 -20.70 12.18
CA GLN A 43 -8.24 -20.44 13.48
C GLN A 43 -9.59 -21.16 13.62
N THR A 44 -10.33 -21.31 12.52
CA THR A 44 -11.60 -22.05 12.52
C THR A 44 -11.39 -23.55 12.65
N LEU A 45 -10.39 -24.11 11.96
CA LEU A 45 -10.00 -25.52 12.11
C LEU A 45 -9.54 -25.85 13.54
N GLU A 46 -8.68 -25.00 14.13
CA GLU A 46 -8.22 -25.15 15.51
C GLU A 46 -9.38 -25.11 16.51
N GLN A 47 -10.34 -24.21 16.31
CA GLN A 47 -11.54 -24.14 17.14
C GLN A 47 -12.43 -25.37 17.00
N HIS A 48 -12.64 -25.89 15.80
CA HIS A 48 -13.45 -27.10 15.62
C HIS A 48 -12.78 -28.32 16.25
N ALA A 49 -11.46 -28.48 16.09
CA ALA A 49 -10.72 -29.55 16.75
C ALA A 49 -10.85 -29.46 18.28
N LYS A 50 -10.76 -28.25 18.84
CA LYS A 50 -10.97 -28.00 20.26
C LYS A 50 -12.40 -28.31 20.69
N ALA A 51 -13.41 -27.85 19.95
CA ALA A 51 -14.82 -28.11 20.23
C ALA A 51 -15.14 -29.62 20.21
N VAL A 52 -14.63 -30.37 19.25
CA VAL A 52 -14.80 -31.84 19.20
C VAL A 52 -14.19 -32.50 20.42
N LYS A 53 -12.98 -32.09 20.82
CA LYS A 53 -12.31 -32.61 22.02
C LYS A 53 -13.09 -32.29 23.29
N GLU A 54 -13.54 -31.06 23.44
CA GLU A 54 -14.28 -30.58 24.60
C GLU A 54 -15.65 -31.26 24.73
N LEU A 55 -16.34 -31.49 23.61
CA LEU A 55 -17.60 -32.24 23.57
C LEU A 55 -17.40 -33.72 23.91
N ALA A 56 -16.32 -34.35 23.42
CA ALA A 56 -15.99 -35.73 23.75
C ALA A 56 -15.60 -35.93 25.23
N GLN A 57 -15.18 -34.85 25.91
CA GLN A 57 -14.83 -34.84 27.33
C GLN A 57 -15.98 -34.37 28.24
N ALA A 58 -17.09 -33.89 27.67
CA ALA A 58 -18.22 -33.41 28.44
C ALA A 58 -18.85 -34.55 29.24
N SER A 59 -18.95 -34.38 30.55
CA SER A 59 -19.46 -35.43 31.44
C SER A 59 -20.98 -35.39 31.59
N ASN A 60 -21.62 -34.29 31.16
CA ASN A 60 -23.06 -34.12 31.18
C ASN A 60 -23.55 -33.12 30.11
N PRO A 61 -24.86 -33.12 29.78
CA PRO A 61 -25.44 -32.21 28.78
C PRO A 61 -25.30 -30.71 29.10
N GLN A 62 -25.17 -30.34 30.38
CA GLN A 62 -25.05 -28.93 30.79
C GLN A 62 -23.68 -28.35 30.42
N GLU A 63 -22.60 -29.14 30.57
CA GLU A 63 -21.26 -28.78 30.09
C GLU A 63 -21.25 -28.59 28.56
N ALA A 64 -21.88 -29.50 27.82
CA ALA A 64 -21.98 -29.37 26.37
C ALA A 64 -22.73 -28.09 25.96
N PHE A 65 -23.81 -27.73 26.66
CA PHE A 65 -24.57 -26.51 26.39
C PHE A 65 -23.74 -25.23 26.66
N ASN A 66 -22.96 -25.23 27.73
CA ASN A 66 -22.05 -24.11 28.04
C ASN A 66 -20.95 -23.95 26.97
N GLN A 67 -20.42 -25.05 26.45
CA GLN A 67 -19.45 -25.01 25.35
C GLN A 67 -20.06 -24.45 24.05
N LEU A 68 -21.29 -24.86 23.72
CA LEU A 68 -22.03 -24.31 22.58
C LEU A 68 -22.25 -22.79 22.71
N ASN A 69 -22.61 -22.32 23.90
CA ASN A 69 -22.74 -20.88 24.18
C ASN A 69 -21.41 -20.12 24.03
N GLN A 70 -20.29 -20.70 24.48
CA GLN A 70 -18.97 -20.08 24.26
C GLN A 70 -18.60 -20.00 22.78
N LEU A 71 -18.86 -21.06 22.00
CA LEU A 71 -18.65 -21.07 20.54
C LEU A 71 -19.47 -19.97 19.84
N ALA A 72 -20.73 -19.80 20.24
CA ALA A 72 -21.58 -18.73 19.71
C ALA A 72 -21.02 -17.34 20.01
N GLY A 73 -20.56 -17.10 21.25
CA GLY A 73 -19.92 -15.83 21.63
C GLY A 73 -18.63 -15.54 20.84
N GLN A 74 -17.77 -16.55 20.68
CA GLN A 74 -16.51 -16.42 19.94
C GLN A 74 -16.74 -16.11 18.45
N SER A 75 -17.80 -16.66 17.85
CA SER A 75 -18.16 -16.40 16.44
C SER A 75 -18.41 -14.92 16.17
N LEU A 76 -19.11 -14.23 17.08
CA LEU A 76 -19.39 -12.79 16.95
C LEU A 76 -18.10 -11.96 17.02
N THR A 77 -17.22 -12.25 17.98
CA THR A 77 -15.92 -11.57 18.11
C THR A 77 -15.05 -11.79 16.87
N LYS A 78 -15.05 -13.00 16.30
CA LYS A 78 -14.32 -13.32 15.06
C LYS A 78 -14.84 -12.54 13.85
N ALA A 79 -16.16 -12.46 13.68
CA ALA A 79 -16.75 -11.72 12.56
C ALA A 79 -16.39 -10.23 12.62
N LEU A 80 -16.43 -9.64 13.82
CA LEU A 80 -16.02 -8.25 14.03
C LEU A 80 -14.52 -8.04 13.75
N ALA A 81 -13.66 -8.93 14.26
CA ALA A 81 -12.23 -8.87 14.02
C ALA A 81 -11.88 -8.99 12.54
N HIS A 82 -12.50 -9.95 11.82
CA HIS A 82 -12.29 -10.13 10.39
C HIS A 82 -12.70 -8.89 9.57
N SER A 83 -13.83 -8.26 9.94
CA SER A 83 -14.31 -7.03 9.32
C SER A 83 -13.33 -5.87 9.55
N HIS A 84 -12.83 -5.72 10.78
CA HIS A 84 -11.83 -4.72 11.13
C HIS A 84 -10.51 -4.93 10.38
N SER A 85 -9.97 -6.15 10.37
CA SER A 85 -8.73 -6.45 9.66
C SER A 85 -8.85 -6.23 8.15
N THR A 86 -10.00 -6.55 7.55
CA THR A 86 -10.26 -6.25 6.13
C THR A 86 -10.23 -4.74 5.86
N TYR A 87 -10.86 -3.96 6.74
CA TYR A 87 -10.85 -2.49 6.66
C TYR A 87 -9.44 -1.91 6.85
N GLU A 88 -8.64 -2.43 7.78
CA GLU A 88 -7.24 -2.04 7.96
C GLU A 88 -6.38 -2.32 6.72
N ILE A 89 -6.56 -3.48 6.07
CA ILE A 89 -5.83 -3.79 4.84
C ILE A 89 -6.19 -2.78 3.74
N PHE A 90 -7.48 -2.47 3.59
CA PHE A 90 -7.94 -1.50 2.60
C PHE A 90 -7.40 -0.09 2.86
N THR A 91 -7.54 0.41 4.09
CA THR A 91 -7.07 1.75 4.48
C THR A 91 -5.55 1.86 4.37
N ARG A 92 -4.79 0.82 4.71
CA ARG A 92 -3.35 0.79 4.52
C ARG A 92 -2.96 0.83 3.04
N THR A 93 -3.62 0.04 2.20
CA THR A 93 -3.38 0.02 0.74
C THR A 93 -3.71 1.39 0.14
N GLN A 94 -4.84 1.98 0.52
CA GLN A 94 -5.23 3.33 0.11
C GLN A 94 -4.16 4.36 0.53
N SER A 95 -3.68 4.30 1.78
CA SER A 95 -2.64 5.20 2.27
C SER A 95 -1.33 5.07 1.50
N GLU A 96 -0.90 3.84 1.20
CA GLU A 96 0.30 3.55 0.40
C GLU A 96 0.16 4.13 -1.04
N LEU A 97 -1.03 4.00 -1.64
CA LEU A 97 -1.33 4.60 -2.95
C LEU A 97 -1.37 6.13 -2.92
N SER A 98 -1.99 6.72 -1.89
CA SER A 98 -2.02 8.19 -1.72
C SER A 98 -0.60 8.75 -1.59
N LYS A 99 0.27 8.10 -0.80
CA LYS A 99 1.68 8.50 -0.69
C LYS A 99 2.41 8.43 -2.03
N LEU A 100 2.18 7.37 -2.82
CA LEU A 100 2.74 7.27 -4.16
C LEU A 100 2.29 8.44 -5.06
N ALA A 101 1.03 8.87 -4.95
CA ALA A 101 0.54 10.03 -5.70
C ALA A 101 1.21 11.35 -5.24
N GLU A 102 1.32 11.56 -3.93
CA GLU A 102 2.00 12.73 -3.34
C GLU A 102 3.47 12.82 -3.79
N GLU A 103 4.19 11.68 -3.78
CA GLU A 103 5.58 11.60 -4.23
C GLU A 103 5.74 11.96 -5.71
N ASN A 104 4.82 11.49 -6.57
CA ASN A 104 4.83 11.83 -8.00
C ASN A 104 4.58 13.32 -8.24
N LEU A 105 3.63 13.94 -7.52
CA LEU A 105 3.39 15.38 -7.61
C LEU A 105 4.59 16.19 -7.13
N GLY A 106 5.25 15.75 -6.05
CA GLY A 106 6.48 16.36 -5.55
C GLY A 106 7.62 16.27 -6.57
N ALA A 107 7.78 15.13 -7.23
CA ALA A 107 8.78 14.94 -8.29
C ALA A 107 8.50 15.84 -9.50
N PHE A 108 7.24 15.98 -9.91
CA PHE A 108 6.83 16.87 -10.99
C PHE A 108 7.16 18.35 -10.69
N ASN A 109 6.77 18.85 -9.51
CA ASN A 109 7.09 20.22 -9.09
C ASN A 109 8.59 20.50 -9.12
N LYS A 110 9.42 19.56 -8.66
CA LYS A 110 10.88 19.68 -8.74
C LYS A 110 11.37 19.75 -10.19
N SER A 111 10.82 18.91 -11.08
CA SER A 111 11.18 18.91 -12.49
C SER A 111 10.86 20.24 -13.18
N VAL A 112 9.69 20.83 -12.89
CA VAL A 112 9.30 22.14 -13.45
C VAL A 112 10.25 23.24 -12.97
N ASN A 113 10.56 23.28 -11.67
CA ASN A 113 11.50 24.26 -11.12
C ASN A 113 12.89 24.14 -11.75
N GLN A 114 13.38 22.91 -11.98
CA GLN A 114 14.67 22.70 -12.67
C GLN A 114 14.67 23.20 -14.12
N VAL A 115 13.55 23.06 -14.84
CA VAL A 115 13.41 23.62 -16.20
C VAL A 115 13.45 25.15 -16.15
N ILE A 116 12.72 25.77 -15.22
CA ILE A 116 12.71 27.22 -15.03
C ILE A 116 14.12 27.73 -14.71
N ASP A 117 14.83 27.08 -13.77
CA ASP A 117 16.21 27.42 -13.41
C ASP A 117 17.17 27.29 -14.61
N THR A 118 16.96 26.29 -15.46
CA THR A 118 17.77 26.09 -16.67
C THR A 118 17.55 27.22 -17.66
N ILE A 119 16.28 27.59 -17.92
CA ILE A 119 15.94 28.72 -18.81
C ILE A 119 16.51 30.03 -18.26
N ALA A 120 16.39 30.28 -16.95
CA ALA A 120 16.93 31.47 -16.30
C ALA A 120 18.46 31.56 -16.44
N LYS A 121 19.17 30.44 -16.27
CA LYS A 121 20.63 30.35 -16.47
C LYS A 121 21.03 30.56 -17.92
N GLU A 122 20.28 30.00 -18.87
CA GLU A 122 20.53 30.19 -20.31
C GLU A 122 20.32 31.65 -20.72
N ALA A 123 19.25 32.30 -20.23
CA ALA A 123 18.98 33.72 -20.48
C ALA A 123 20.07 34.64 -19.90
N ALA A 124 20.53 34.39 -18.66
CA ALA A 124 21.62 35.13 -18.04
C ALA A 124 22.97 34.92 -18.74
N SER A 125 23.20 33.73 -19.31
CA SER A 125 24.41 33.45 -20.08
C SER A 125 24.39 34.15 -21.44
N ALA A 126 23.21 34.26 -22.07
CA ALA A 126 23.02 34.98 -23.32
C ALA A 126 23.27 36.49 -23.16
N SER A 127 22.76 37.12 -22.08
CA SER A 127 23.01 38.54 -21.81
C SER A 127 24.49 38.84 -21.57
N LYS A 128 25.19 37.99 -20.80
CA LYS A 128 26.63 38.13 -20.55
C LYS A 128 27.48 37.99 -21.83
N LYS A 129 27.02 37.20 -22.80
CA LYS A 129 27.67 37.03 -24.11
C LYS A 129 27.43 38.22 -25.05
N MET A 130 26.32 38.94 -24.86
CA MET A 130 26.01 40.18 -25.59
C MET A 130 26.70 41.42 -25.02
N GLU A 131 27.12 41.39 -23.75
CA GLU A 131 27.95 42.45 -23.13
C GLU A 131 29.46 42.31 -23.41
N SER A 132 29.94 41.20 -23.99
CA SER A 132 31.36 40.98 -24.31
C SER A 132 31.83 41.13 -25.79
N PRO A 133 31.10 41.70 -26.77
CA PRO A 133 31.62 41.88 -28.14
C PRO A 133 32.34 43.23 -28.39
N SER A 134 32.75 43.97 -27.36
CA SER A 134 33.60 45.16 -27.53
C SER A 134 34.93 45.02 -26.78
N ALA A 135 35.87 44.32 -27.39
CA ALA A 135 37.31 44.43 -27.12
C ALA A 135 38.07 44.19 -28.44
#